data_AF-A0A2D9CES0-F1
#
_entry.id   AF-A0A2D9CES0-F1
#
_cell.length_a   1.000
_cell.length_b   1.000
_cell.length_c   1.000
_cell.angle_alpha   90.00
_cell.angle_beta   90.00
_cell.angle_gamma   90.00
#
_symmetry.space_group_name_H-M   'P 1'
#
loop_
_entity.id
_entity.type
_entity.pdbx_description
1 polymer ?
#
loop_
_entity_poly.entity_id
_entity_poly.type
_entity_poly.pdbx_seq_one_letter_code
_entity_poly.pdbx_strand_id
1 'polypeptide(L)'
;MFEDYFYQYNNWINRENNRTSGTGYADIVKGLEEVIDTFSVISPLLNQSTNQLNKSLYTLPTTTLNGSDYYLLNKILIYQKLKTTGTSTTVVGNNQLIDTNATFVTNGVVAGDIVGYVVGGIPFNAVVEVVTSQTRLELEATNLTATGISYSIFSSSDIKEAEKVTQSKITLLDNSLLTKPTLTYPAYTQNALAAKVYPISIYEQGQVVCQYIRYPFTPNWTYLETSGNDPIFNASDPLYQSFELPLSDQPILIAKILKYAGVEIREGDVVEFALGQETLDTQETS
;
A
#
# COMPACT_ATOMS: atom_id res chain seq x y z
N MET A 1 -9.34 17.16 -3.50
CA MET A 1 -10.37 16.22 -3.98
C MET A 1 -10.23 14.92 -3.21
N PHE A 2 -9.09 14.25 -3.28
CA PHE A 2 -8.80 13.06 -2.47
C PHE A 2 -9.19 13.19 -0.98
N GLU A 3 -8.69 14.21 -0.27
CA GLU A 3 -9.01 14.40 1.16
C GLU A 3 -10.50 14.68 1.41
N ASP A 4 -11.20 15.25 0.43
CA ASP A 4 -12.62 15.59 0.52
C ASP A 4 -13.49 14.33 0.65
N TYR A 5 -13.09 13.21 0.06
CA TYR A 5 -13.80 11.94 0.22
C TYR A 5 -13.88 11.50 1.69
N PHE A 6 -12.82 11.73 2.48
CA PHE A 6 -12.80 11.40 3.91
C PHE A 6 -13.72 12.31 4.72
N TYR A 7 -13.73 13.61 4.40
CA TYR A 7 -14.64 14.57 5.03
C TYR A 7 -16.10 14.25 4.70
N GLN A 8 -16.40 13.99 3.43
CA GLN A 8 -17.73 13.61 2.98
C GLN A 8 -18.19 12.31 3.64
N TYR A 9 -17.34 11.28 3.66
CA TYR A 9 -17.64 10.00 4.30
C TYR A 9 -18.01 10.19 5.77
N ASN A 10 -17.19 10.92 6.55
CA ASN A 10 -17.49 11.20 7.95
C ASN A 10 -18.79 12.01 8.14
N ASN A 11 -19.04 12.99 7.28
CA ASN A 11 -20.28 13.77 7.35
C ASN A 11 -21.53 12.89 7.11
N TRP A 12 -21.47 11.98 6.14
CA TRP A 12 -22.58 11.06 5.84
C TRP A 12 -22.81 10.06 6.98
N ILE A 13 -21.76 9.49 7.56
CA ILE A 13 -21.86 8.61 8.73
C ILE A 13 -22.50 9.35 9.92
N ASN A 14 -22.14 10.61 10.17
CA ASN A 14 -22.74 11.39 11.25
C ASN A 14 -24.22 11.69 10.99
N ARG A 15 -24.63 11.91 9.74
CA ARG A 15 -26.05 12.10 9.37
C ARG A 15 -26.86 10.81 9.59
N GLU A 16 -26.30 9.66 9.23
CA GLU A 16 -26.90 8.34 9.44
C GLU A 16 -27.07 8.04 10.94
N ASN A 17 -26.02 8.26 11.74
CA ASN A 17 -26.07 8.07 13.19
C ASN A 17 -27.12 8.96 13.88
N ASN A 18 -27.30 10.20 13.38
CA ASN A 18 -28.31 11.13 13.88
C ASN A 18 -29.72 10.83 13.35
N ARG A 19 -29.90 9.79 12.52
CA ARG A 19 -31.17 9.37 11.92
C ARG A 19 -31.85 10.50 11.14
N THR A 20 -31.07 11.44 10.64
CA THR A 20 -31.55 12.59 9.86
C THR A 20 -31.61 12.25 8.36
N SER A 21 -31.31 11.00 7.97
CA SER A 21 -31.25 10.54 6.58
C SER A 21 -32.13 9.30 6.32
N GLY A 22 -32.75 9.23 5.14
CA GLY A 22 -33.59 8.12 4.66
C GLY A 22 -32.80 6.99 3.97
N THR A 23 -33.51 6.05 3.33
CA THR A 23 -32.96 4.78 2.78
C THR A 23 -32.19 4.90 1.46
N GLY A 24 -32.28 6.02 0.72
CA GLY A 24 -31.59 6.23 -0.57
C GLY A 24 -30.10 6.61 -0.46
N TYR A 25 -29.58 6.82 0.75
CA TYR A 25 -28.22 7.33 1.00
C TYR A 25 -27.17 6.24 1.26
N ALA A 26 -27.59 4.98 1.44
CA ALA A 26 -26.65 3.86 1.57
C ALA A 26 -25.72 3.74 0.36
N ASP A 27 -26.19 4.13 -0.82
CA ASP A 27 -25.42 4.12 -2.05
C ASP A 27 -24.31 5.19 -2.07
N ILE A 28 -24.49 6.33 -1.38
CA ILE A 28 -23.47 7.39 -1.30
C ILE A 28 -22.32 6.98 -0.37
N VAL A 29 -22.65 6.48 0.83
CA VAL A 29 -21.63 6.00 1.79
C VAL A 29 -20.81 4.89 1.16
N LYS A 30 -21.48 3.92 0.52
CA LYS A 30 -20.83 2.83 -0.18
C LYS A 30 -19.97 3.32 -1.35
N GLY A 31 -20.47 4.26 -2.16
CA GLY A 31 -19.69 4.84 -3.26
C GLY A 31 -18.42 5.52 -2.76
N LEU A 32 -18.49 6.29 -1.67
CA LEU A 32 -17.32 6.91 -1.05
C LEU A 32 -16.33 5.89 -0.48
N GLU A 33 -16.82 4.83 0.16
CA GLU A 33 -16.01 3.73 0.67
C GLU A 33 -15.26 3.02 -0.46
N GLU A 34 -15.93 2.68 -1.56
CA GLU A 34 -15.32 2.05 -2.73
C GLU A 34 -14.21 2.94 -3.32
N VAL A 35 -14.43 4.26 -3.42
CA VAL A 35 -13.41 5.20 -3.89
C VAL A 35 -12.22 5.26 -2.95
N ILE A 36 -12.44 5.34 -1.64
CA ILE A 36 -11.35 5.33 -0.64
C ILE A 36 -10.55 4.02 -0.71
N ASP A 37 -11.24 2.90 -0.87
CA ASP A 37 -10.64 1.57 -0.93
C ASP A 37 -9.74 1.37 -2.15
N THR A 38 -9.98 2.08 -3.27
CA THR A 38 -9.05 2.07 -4.42
C THR A 38 -7.63 2.53 -4.06
N PHE A 39 -7.49 3.32 -2.99
CA PHE A 39 -6.19 3.79 -2.49
C PHE A 39 -5.65 2.94 -1.34
N SER A 40 -6.37 1.90 -0.91
CA SER A 40 -5.87 0.99 0.11
C SER A 40 -4.87 0.00 -0.50
N VAL A 41 -3.66 -0.03 0.05
CA VAL A 41 -2.56 -0.88 -0.41
C VAL A 41 -2.04 -1.71 0.76
N ILE A 42 -1.69 -2.96 0.48
CA ILE A 42 -0.91 -3.81 1.38
C ILE A 42 0.48 -3.96 0.78
N SER A 43 1.51 -3.60 1.55
CA SER A 43 2.92 -3.70 1.11
C SER A 43 3.82 -4.20 2.24
N PRO A 44 4.86 -5.01 1.94
CA PRO A 44 5.94 -5.26 2.88
C PRO A 44 6.67 -3.97 3.25
N LEU A 45 7.17 -3.90 4.48
CA LEU A 45 8.03 -2.82 4.92
C LEU A 45 9.51 -3.16 4.71
N LEU A 46 10.32 -2.14 4.47
CA LEU A 46 11.77 -2.29 4.33
C LEU A 46 12.42 -2.32 5.72
N ASN A 47 13.17 -3.38 6.05
CA ASN A 47 13.93 -3.43 7.29
C ASN A 47 15.14 -2.48 7.25
N GLN A 48 15.38 -1.72 8.32
CA GLN A 48 16.48 -0.72 8.42
C GLN A 48 17.81 -1.29 8.93
N SER A 49 17.99 -2.61 8.89
CA SER A 49 19.29 -3.23 9.16
C SER A 49 20.28 -2.91 8.04
N THR A 50 21.56 -2.72 8.36
CA THR A 50 22.57 -2.26 7.39
C THR A 50 23.33 -3.39 6.71
N ASN A 51 23.71 -4.43 7.46
CA ASN A 51 24.54 -5.55 6.95
C ASN A 51 23.90 -6.92 7.19
N GLN A 52 23.35 -7.12 8.39
CA GLN A 52 22.67 -8.34 8.78
C GLN A 52 21.36 -7.95 9.45
N LEU A 53 20.29 -8.65 9.11
CA LEU A 53 18.98 -8.47 9.71
C LEU A 53 19.05 -8.74 11.23
N ASN A 54 18.95 -7.66 12.01
CA ASN A 54 19.04 -7.73 13.48
C ASN A 54 18.29 -6.59 14.19
N LYS A 55 17.59 -5.74 13.44
CA LYS A 55 16.79 -4.64 14.00
C LYS A 55 15.33 -4.85 13.69
N SER A 56 14.49 -4.74 14.72
CA SER A 56 13.03 -4.65 14.57
C SER A 56 12.59 -3.21 14.29
N LEU A 57 13.15 -2.64 13.22
CA LEU A 57 12.91 -1.27 12.79
C LEU A 57 12.71 -1.25 11.28
N TYR A 58 11.58 -0.69 10.85
CA TYR A 58 11.11 -0.77 9.48
C TYR A 58 10.76 0.62 8.96
N THR A 59 11.10 0.90 7.70
CA THR A 59 10.69 2.11 7.01
C THR A 59 9.23 1.96 6.57
N LEU A 60 8.38 2.90 6.97
CA LEU A 60 7.01 3.01 6.49
C LEU A 60 6.98 3.34 4.99
N PRO A 61 5.84 3.17 4.30
CA PRO A 61 5.74 3.47 2.88
C PRO A 61 6.19 4.90 2.55
N THR A 62 6.90 5.05 1.45
CA THR A 62 7.32 6.35 0.93
C THR A 62 7.24 6.37 -0.58
N THR A 63 7.23 7.56 -1.17
CA THR A 63 7.35 7.78 -2.62
C THR A 63 8.48 6.96 -3.27
N THR A 64 9.65 6.88 -2.63
CA THR A 64 10.79 6.10 -3.16
C THR A 64 10.54 4.59 -3.16
N LEU A 65 9.83 4.07 -2.16
CA LEU A 65 9.61 2.63 -2.02
C LEU A 65 8.38 2.14 -2.78
N ASN A 66 7.33 2.97 -2.86
CA ASN A 66 6.00 2.56 -3.31
C ASN A 66 5.40 3.49 -4.38
N GLY A 67 6.15 4.46 -4.88
CA GLY A 67 5.68 5.47 -5.85
C GLY A 67 4.79 6.58 -5.27
N SER A 68 4.28 6.41 -4.05
CA SER A 68 3.47 7.40 -3.33
C SER A 68 3.67 7.27 -1.82
N ASP A 69 3.53 8.40 -1.11
CA ASP A 69 3.52 8.42 0.36
C ASP A 69 2.17 7.92 0.90
N TYR A 70 2.17 7.41 2.14
CA TYR A 70 0.92 7.06 2.81
C TYR A 70 0.22 8.31 3.37
N TYR A 71 -1.09 8.37 3.21
CA TYR A 71 -1.97 9.33 3.88
C TYR A 71 -2.32 8.85 5.29
N LEU A 72 -2.76 7.59 5.40
CA LEU A 72 -3.17 6.98 6.65
C LEU A 72 -2.62 5.56 6.76
N LEU A 73 -1.89 5.28 7.84
CA LEU A 73 -1.53 3.91 8.19
C LEU A 73 -2.72 3.25 8.88
N ASN A 74 -3.28 2.20 8.27
CA ASN A 74 -4.43 1.49 8.82
C ASN A 74 -3.98 0.47 9.87
N LYS A 75 -3.15 -0.50 9.45
CA LYS A 75 -2.64 -1.56 10.34
C LYS A 75 -1.30 -2.12 9.89
N ILE A 76 -0.61 -2.76 10.83
CA ILE A 76 0.61 -3.54 10.57
C ILE A 76 0.30 -5.01 10.86
N LEU A 77 0.66 -5.88 9.92
CA LEU A 77 0.49 -7.31 10.00
C LEU A 77 1.86 -7.99 9.99
N ILE A 78 2.00 -9.08 10.75
CA ILE A 78 3.27 -9.75 10.99
C ILE A 78 3.10 -11.24 10.74
N TYR A 79 3.96 -11.78 9.87
CA TYR A 79 4.05 -13.22 9.67
C TYR A 79 4.75 -13.87 10.86
N GLN A 80 4.11 -14.91 11.38
CA GLN A 80 4.46 -15.52 12.65
C GLN A 80 5.43 -16.67 12.48
N LYS A 81 5.32 -17.41 11.37
CA LYS A 81 6.06 -18.64 11.15
C LYS A 81 7.06 -18.46 10.01
N LEU A 82 8.31 -18.23 10.37
CA LEU A 82 9.46 -18.34 9.47
C LEU A 82 9.74 -19.82 9.18
N LYS A 83 9.86 -20.19 7.90
CA LYS A 83 10.20 -21.54 7.46
C LYS A 83 11.68 -21.70 7.17
N THR A 84 12.26 -20.74 6.44
CA THR A 84 13.68 -20.73 6.11
C THR A 84 14.13 -19.34 5.69
N THR A 85 15.42 -19.09 5.76
CA THR A 85 16.10 -17.93 5.18
C THR A 85 17.27 -18.42 4.34
N GLY A 86 17.75 -17.58 3.42
CA GLY A 86 18.90 -17.93 2.61
C GLY A 86 19.29 -16.83 1.65
N THR A 87 20.14 -17.18 0.70
CA THR A 87 20.62 -16.27 -0.33
C THR A 87 20.59 -16.97 -1.67
N SER A 88 19.89 -16.38 -2.63
CA SER A 88 19.82 -16.93 -3.98
C SER A 88 21.21 -17.05 -4.60
N THR A 89 21.53 -18.22 -5.12
CA THR A 89 22.80 -18.45 -5.83
C THR A 89 22.64 -18.22 -7.32
N THR A 90 21.42 -18.36 -7.85
CA THR A 90 21.11 -18.07 -9.25
C THR A 90 19.66 -17.63 -9.37
N VAL A 91 19.38 -16.86 -10.41
CA VAL A 91 18.02 -16.49 -10.80
C VAL A 91 17.85 -16.74 -12.29
N VAL A 92 16.71 -17.35 -12.66
CA VAL A 92 16.36 -17.68 -14.05
C VAL A 92 14.96 -17.16 -14.32
N GLY A 93 14.73 -16.59 -15.51
CA GLY A 93 13.40 -16.14 -15.94
C GLY A 93 12.78 -15.00 -15.10
N ASN A 94 13.57 -14.36 -14.23
CA ASN A 94 13.16 -13.33 -13.27
C ASN A 94 12.07 -13.74 -12.26
N ASN A 95 11.64 -15.00 -12.26
CA ASN A 95 10.62 -15.55 -11.37
C ASN A 95 11.08 -16.81 -10.61
N GLN A 96 12.27 -17.35 -10.92
CA GLN A 96 12.78 -18.55 -10.25
C GLN A 96 13.85 -18.19 -9.22
N LEU A 97 13.57 -18.53 -7.97
CA LEU A 97 14.51 -18.43 -6.87
C LEU A 97 15.26 -19.77 -6.74
N ILE A 98 16.57 -19.74 -7.01
CA ILE A 98 17.45 -20.91 -6.88
C ILE A 98 18.48 -20.64 -5.81
N ASP A 99 18.57 -21.56 -4.85
CA ASP A 99 19.60 -21.59 -3.81
C ASP A 99 20.12 -23.01 -3.67
N THR A 100 21.35 -23.24 -4.11
CA THR A 100 21.98 -24.57 -4.14
C THR A 100 22.20 -25.18 -2.76
N ASN A 101 22.18 -24.37 -1.70
CA ASN A 101 22.35 -24.82 -0.32
C ASN A 101 21.01 -24.97 0.42
N ALA A 102 19.90 -24.54 -0.20
CA ALA A 102 18.59 -24.62 0.42
C ALA A 102 18.04 -26.06 0.45
N THR A 103 17.13 -26.28 1.39
CA THR A 103 16.38 -27.52 1.54
C THR A 103 14.87 -27.24 1.63
N PHE A 104 14.32 -26.51 0.66
CA PHE A 104 12.96 -25.98 0.67
C PHE A 104 11.88 -27.00 1.03
N VAL A 105 11.93 -28.19 0.43
CA VAL A 105 10.94 -29.25 0.70
C VAL A 105 11.09 -29.77 2.13
N THR A 106 12.32 -29.97 2.61
CA THR A 106 12.59 -30.39 4.00
C THR A 106 12.19 -29.32 5.02
N ASN A 107 12.38 -28.05 4.70
CA ASN A 107 11.93 -26.91 5.50
C ASN A 107 10.40 -26.73 5.46
N GLY A 108 9.67 -27.56 4.71
CA GLY A 108 8.21 -27.53 4.62
C GLY A 108 7.67 -26.34 3.84
N VAL A 109 8.46 -25.80 2.91
CA VAL A 109 7.98 -24.79 1.96
C VAL A 109 6.98 -25.43 1.01
N VAL A 110 5.86 -24.77 0.80
CA VAL A 110 4.76 -25.21 -0.07
C VAL A 110 4.29 -24.05 -0.94
N ALA A 111 3.59 -24.37 -2.03
CA ALA A 111 2.89 -23.36 -2.81
C ALA A 111 1.91 -22.56 -1.93
N GLY A 112 1.87 -21.25 -2.12
CA GLY A 112 1.11 -20.31 -1.31
C GLY A 112 1.88 -19.70 -0.13
N ASP A 113 3.11 -20.14 0.16
CA ASP A 113 3.99 -19.45 1.12
C ASP A 113 4.45 -18.08 0.58
N ILE A 114 4.90 -17.21 1.47
CA ILE A 114 5.35 -15.86 1.14
C ILE A 114 6.87 -15.78 1.20
N VAL A 115 7.50 -15.29 0.14
CA VAL A 115 8.93 -15.02 0.07
C VAL A 115 9.16 -13.52 0.16
N GLY A 116 9.81 -13.09 1.23
CA GLY A 116 10.24 -11.72 1.46
C GLY A 116 11.67 -11.48 1.00
N TYR A 117 11.90 -10.46 0.19
CA TYR A 117 13.22 -10.08 -0.33
C TYR A 117 13.28 -8.59 -0.72
N VAL A 118 14.47 -8.11 -1.12
CA VAL A 118 14.67 -6.73 -1.60
C VAL A 118 15.34 -6.76 -2.97
N VAL A 119 14.83 -5.99 -3.92
CA VAL A 119 15.46 -5.75 -5.23
C VAL A 119 15.54 -4.26 -5.47
N GLY A 120 16.73 -3.75 -5.83
CA GLY A 120 16.91 -2.31 -6.09
C GLY A 120 16.62 -1.41 -4.88
N GLY A 121 16.70 -1.94 -3.65
CA GLY A 121 16.33 -1.22 -2.43
C GLY A 121 14.84 -1.21 -2.10
N ILE A 122 14.01 -1.85 -2.93
CA ILE A 122 12.55 -1.94 -2.76
C ILE A 122 12.19 -3.31 -2.16
N PRO A 123 11.42 -3.36 -1.06
CA PRO A 123 10.99 -4.62 -0.45
C PRO A 123 9.85 -5.26 -1.26
N PHE A 124 9.89 -6.58 -1.42
CA PHE A 124 8.85 -7.36 -2.07
C PHE A 124 8.47 -8.58 -1.24
N ASN A 125 7.19 -8.93 -1.30
CA ASN A 125 6.65 -10.20 -0.82
C ASN A 125 5.98 -10.88 -2.01
N ALA A 126 6.56 -11.97 -2.49
CA ALA A 126 6.00 -12.76 -3.59
C ALA A 126 5.42 -14.06 -3.07
N VAL A 127 4.39 -14.56 -3.73
CA VAL A 127 3.82 -15.88 -3.42
C VAL A 127 4.62 -16.96 -4.12
N VAL A 128 4.92 -18.06 -3.41
CA VAL A 128 5.46 -19.28 -4.02
C VAL A 128 4.37 -19.91 -4.87
N GLU A 129 4.56 -19.95 -6.19
CA GLU A 129 3.63 -20.60 -7.10
C GLU A 129 3.85 -22.11 -7.13
N VAL A 130 5.11 -22.53 -7.27
CA VAL A 130 5.50 -23.95 -7.33
C VAL A 130 6.82 -24.19 -6.61
N VAL A 131 6.87 -25.30 -5.85
CA VAL A 131 8.11 -25.86 -5.29
C VAL A 131 8.60 -26.96 -6.22
N THR A 132 9.64 -26.69 -7.00
CA THR A 132 10.11 -27.63 -8.04
C THR A 132 11.15 -28.63 -7.52
N SER A 133 11.95 -28.26 -6.52
CA SER A 133 12.94 -29.13 -5.89
C SER A 133 13.36 -28.61 -4.51
N GLN A 134 14.32 -29.29 -3.85
CA GLN A 134 14.92 -28.83 -2.60
C GLN A 134 15.59 -27.45 -2.72
N THR A 135 16.02 -27.06 -3.91
CA THR A 135 16.87 -25.89 -4.14
C THR A 135 16.23 -24.85 -5.07
N ARG A 136 14.97 -25.05 -5.49
CA ARG A 136 14.34 -24.21 -6.50
C ARG A 136 12.84 -24.00 -6.28
N LEU A 137 12.46 -22.72 -6.30
CA LEU A 137 11.10 -22.22 -6.24
C LEU A 137 10.78 -21.41 -7.50
N GLU A 138 9.51 -21.41 -7.89
CA GLU A 138 8.94 -20.48 -8.85
C GLU A 138 7.98 -19.56 -8.09
N LEU A 139 8.13 -18.25 -8.29
CA LEU A 139 7.39 -17.20 -7.62
C LEU A 139 6.42 -16.54 -8.59
N GLU A 140 5.31 -16.02 -8.07
CA GLU A 140 4.35 -15.23 -8.84
C GLU A 140 4.96 -13.92 -9.39
N ALA A 141 5.92 -13.34 -8.67
CA ALA A 141 6.59 -12.11 -9.08
C ALA A 141 7.68 -12.36 -10.14
N THR A 142 7.77 -11.46 -11.13
CA THR A 142 8.76 -11.51 -12.23
C THR A 142 9.84 -10.42 -12.08
N ASN A 143 10.26 -10.12 -10.86
CA ASN A 143 11.14 -8.99 -10.53
C ASN A 143 12.47 -9.42 -9.88
N LEU A 144 12.78 -10.71 -9.81
CA LEU A 144 14.09 -11.17 -9.37
C LEU A 144 15.11 -10.91 -10.49
N THR A 145 15.77 -9.76 -10.50
CA THR A 145 16.66 -9.35 -11.60
C THR A 145 18.14 -9.52 -11.29
N ALA A 146 18.50 -10.02 -10.10
CA ALA A 146 19.88 -10.18 -9.65
C ALA A 146 20.10 -11.49 -8.88
N THR A 147 21.32 -12.00 -8.87
CA THR A 147 21.75 -13.10 -8.00
C THR A 147 22.27 -12.57 -6.65
N GLY A 148 22.34 -13.41 -5.63
CA GLY A 148 22.83 -12.99 -4.30
C GLY A 148 21.79 -12.25 -3.48
N ILE A 149 20.52 -12.31 -3.88
CA ILE A 149 19.40 -11.73 -3.14
C ILE A 149 19.16 -12.58 -1.89
N SER A 150 19.27 -11.96 -0.71
CA SER A 150 18.83 -12.55 0.55
C SER A 150 17.31 -12.61 0.60
N TYR A 151 16.79 -13.74 1.05
CA TYR A 151 15.36 -14.00 1.14
C TYR A 151 14.99 -14.64 2.48
N SER A 152 13.74 -14.47 2.87
CA SER A 152 13.12 -15.20 3.97
C SER A 152 11.74 -15.72 3.53
N ILE A 153 11.36 -16.90 4.02
CA ILE A 153 10.12 -17.57 3.61
C ILE A 153 9.22 -17.77 4.82
N PHE A 154 7.97 -17.32 4.72
CA PHE A 154 6.96 -17.41 5.76
C PHE A 154 5.75 -18.22 5.33
N SER A 155 5.08 -18.82 6.31
CA SER A 155 3.75 -19.39 6.13
C SER A 155 2.72 -18.26 5.92
N SER A 156 1.90 -18.33 4.87
CA SER A 156 0.84 -17.33 4.61
C SER A 156 -0.33 -17.41 5.59
N SER A 157 -0.52 -18.56 6.24
CA SER A 157 -1.68 -18.86 7.08
C SER A 157 -1.65 -18.24 8.48
N ASP A 158 -0.47 -17.87 8.99
CA ASP A 158 -0.32 -17.39 10.38
C ASP A 158 0.25 -15.97 10.38
N ILE A 159 -0.69 -15.02 10.50
CA ILE A 159 -0.45 -13.59 10.49
C ILE A 159 -1.15 -12.96 11.70
N LYS A 160 -0.47 -12.02 12.38
CA LYS A 160 -1.04 -11.25 13.50
C LYS A 160 -0.96 -9.77 13.24
N GLU A 161 -2.02 -9.08 13.62
CA GLU A 161 -2.03 -7.62 13.63
C GLU A 161 -1.26 -7.10 14.85
N ALA A 162 -0.40 -6.13 14.63
CA ALA A 162 0.37 -5.49 15.69
C ALA A 162 -0.40 -4.29 16.25
N GLU A 163 -0.48 -4.21 17.58
CA GLU A 163 -1.14 -3.10 18.26
C GLU A 163 -0.28 -1.82 18.18
N LYS A 164 -0.89 -0.70 17.77
CA LYS A 164 -0.24 0.60 17.81
C LYS A 164 -0.17 1.12 19.24
N VAL A 165 1.04 1.30 19.75
CA VAL A 165 1.29 1.78 21.12
C VAL A 165 2.04 3.12 21.08
N THR A 166 1.77 3.99 22.06
CA THR A 166 2.51 5.25 22.21
C THR A 166 3.90 5.01 22.80
N GLN A 167 4.84 5.92 22.54
CA GLN A 167 6.22 5.78 23.03
C GLN A 167 6.32 5.71 24.56
N SER A 168 5.42 6.37 25.29
CA SER A 168 5.37 6.28 26.77
C SER A 168 4.88 4.91 27.24
N LYS A 169 3.87 4.34 26.57
CA LYS A 169 3.29 3.05 26.94
C LYS A 169 4.20 1.88 26.60
N ILE A 170 4.90 1.90 25.46
CA ILE A 170 5.74 0.76 25.06
C ILE A 170 6.85 0.48 26.08
N THR A 171 7.43 1.53 26.67
CA THR A 171 8.46 1.39 27.71
C THR A 171 7.91 0.69 28.96
N LEU A 172 6.64 0.93 29.31
CA LEU A 172 5.97 0.23 30.40
C LEU A 172 5.69 -1.24 30.06
N LEU A 173 5.23 -1.51 28.83
CA LEU A 173 4.92 -2.86 28.37
C LEU A 173 6.18 -3.73 28.31
N ASP A 174 7.29 -3.22 27.77
CA ASP A 174 8.55 -3.97 27.66
C ASP A 174 9.16 -4.36 29.01
N ASN A 175 8.96 -3.51 30.03
CA ASN A 175 9.44 -3.75 31.40
C ASN A 175 8.51 -4.67 32.22
N SER A 176 7.29 -4.91 31.74
CA SER A 176 6.30 -5.75 32.41
C SER A 176 6.51 -7.22 32.06
N LEU A 177 6.45 -8.11 33.05
CA LEU A 177 6.57 -9.56 32.80
C LEU A 177 5.30 -10.16 32.15
N LEU A 178 4.14 -9.54 32.35
CA LEU A 178 2.85 -10.09 31.93
C LEU A 178 2.31 -9.48 30.64
N THR A 179 2.76 -8.26 30.30
CA THR A 179 2.24 -7.50 29.14
C THR A 179 3.34 -7.17 28.13
N LYS A 180 4.50 -7.81 28.25
CA LYS A 180 5.57 -7.67 27.25
C LYS A 180 5.07 -8.18 25.90
N PRO A 181 5.24 -7.41 24.81
CA PRO A 181 4.87 -7.86 23.48
C PRO A 181 5.58 -9.17 23.13
N THR A 182 4.83 -10.08 22.52
CA THR A 182 5.32 -11.38 22.04
C THR A 182 5.00 -11.51 20.57
N LEU A 183 5.51 -12.56 19.91
CA LEU A 183 5.17 -12.77 18.50
C LEU A 183 3.64 -12.90 18.35
N THR A 184 2.96 -13.60 19.25
CA THR A 184 1.49 -13.79 19.24
C THR A 184 0.69 -12.52 19.49
N TYR A 185 1.22 -11.58 20.29
CA TYR A 185 0.63 -10.28 20.58
C TYR A 185 1.66 -9.19 20.30
N PRO A 186 1.91 -8.89 19.02
CA PRO A 186 2.92 -7.93 18.66
C PRO A 186 2.41 -6.51 18.88
N ALA A 187 3.33 -5.59 19.10
CA ALA A 187 3.06 -4.18 19.21
C ALA A 187 4.02 -3.39 18.35
N TYR A 188 3.65 -2.18 17.95
CA TYR A 188 4.55 -1.27 17.27
C TYR A 188 4.41 0.15 17.78
N THR A 189 5.51 0.90 17.71
CA THR A 189 5.49 2.35 17.83
C THR A 189 5.86 2.98 16.51
N GLN A 190 5.29 4.14 16.23
CA GLN A 190 5.56 4.92 15.03
C GLN A 190 6.41 6.13 15.42
N ASN A 191 7.53 6.32 14.74
CA ASN A 191 8.37 7.51 14.85
C ASN A 191 8.67 8.03 13.45
N ALA A 192 8.09 9.18 13.10
CA ALA A 192 8.17 9.76 11.77
C ALA A 192 7.85 8.71 10.68
N LEU A 193 8.81 8.42 9.79
CA LEU A 193 8.70 7.46 8.69
C LEU A 193 9.19 6.05 9.07
N ALA A 194 9.33 5.74 10.35
CA ALA A 194 9.75 4.42 10.82
C ALA A 194 8.74 3.81 11.80
N ALA A 195 8.51 2.52 11.66
CA ALA A 195 7.81 1.69 12.62
C ALA A 195 8.80 0.80 13.36
N LYS A 196 8.85 0.93 14.69
CA LYS A 196 9.60 0.00 15.55
C LYS A 196 8.64 -1.07 16.05
N VAL A 197 8.94 -2.32 15.77
CA VAL A 197 8.05 -3.45 16.05
C VAL A 197 8.57 -4.25 17.24
N TYR A 198 7.66 -4.88 17.98
CA TYR A 198 7.94 -5.62 19.19
C TYR A 198 7.21 -6.96 19.16
N PRO A 199 7.84 -8.06 19.60
CA PRO A 199 9.17 -8.17 20.19
C PRO A 199 10.32 -7.91 19.21
N ILE A 200 11.51 -7.66 19.74
CA ILE A 200 12.73 -7.37 18.96
C ILE A 200 13.18 -8.52 18.05
N SER A 201 12.60 -9.72 18.19
CA SER A 201 12.84 -10.87 17.32
C SER A 201 12.19 -10.75 15.93
N ILE A 202 11.40 -9.70 15.69
CA ILE A 202 10.75 -9.44 14.42
C ILE A 202 11.67 -8.58 13.56
N TYR A 203 12.63 -9.18 12.90
CA TYR A 203 13.64 -8.44 12.13
C TYR A 203 13.86 -8.96 10.70
N GLU A 204 13.13 -10.01 10.30
CA GLU A 204 13.32 -10.62 8.98
C GLU A 204 12.66 -9.79 7.87
N GLN A 205 13.28 -9.74 6.69
CA GLN A 205 12.75 -8.97 5.56
C GLN A 205 11.48 -9.62 5.00
N GLY A 206 10.39 -8.86 4.88
CA GLY A 206 9.09 -9.36 4.41
C GLY A 206 8.23 -9.98 5.51
N GLN A 207 8.75 -10.08 6.74
CA GLN A 207 7.98 -10.51 7.92
C GLN A 207 6.88 -9.52 8.28
N VAL A 208 7.16 -8.22 8.14
CA VAL A 208 6.25 -7.12 8.49
C VAL A 208 5.68 -6.52 7.22
N VAL A 209 4.35 -6.52 7.13
CA VAL A 209 3.59 -5.85 6.07
C VAL A 209 2.68 -4.81 6.70
N CYS A 210 2.32 -3.78 5.95
CA CYS A 210 1.36 -2.79 6.40
C CYS A 210 0.22 -2.66 5.40
N GLN A 211 -0.97 -2.37 5.92
CA GLN A 211 -2.07 -1.83 5.14
C GLN A 211 -2.14 -0.33 5.39
N TYR A 212 -2.22 0.45 4.33
CA TYR A 212 -2.29 1.90 4.39
C TYR A 212 -3.13 2.43 3.24
N ILE A 213 -3.60 3.66 3.40
CA ILE A 213 -4.20 4.44 2.34
C ILE A 213 -3.08 5.34 1.80
N ARG A 214 -2.82 5.29 0.50
CA ARG A 214 -1.82 6.14 -0.16
C ARG A 214 -2.44 7.40 -0.74
N TYR A 215 -1.62 8.42 -0.97
CA TYR A 215 -2.02 9.51 -1.86
C TYR A 215 -2.13 9.00 -3.32
N PRO A 216 -2.99 9.63 -4.13
CA PRO A 216 -3.00 9.41 -5.58
C PRO A 216 -1.61 9.63 -6.19
N PHE A 217 -1.26 8.87 -7.21
CA PHE A 217 -0.01 9.11 -7.94
C PHE A 217 -0.05 10.46 -8.66
N THR A 218 1.12 11.07 -8.81
CA THR A 218 1.25 12.34 -9.54
C THR A 218 0.89 12.11 -11.01
N PRO A 219 -0.10 12.85 -11.57
CA PRO A 219 -0.45 12.71 -12.97
C PRO A 219 0.71 13.17 -13.87
N ASN A 220 0.98 12.40 -14.91
CA ASN A 220 2.01 12.68 -15.91
C ASN A 220 1.48 12.36 -17.31
N TRP A 221 1.20 13.39 -18.09
CA TRP A 221 0.76 13.25 -19.48
C TRP A 221 1.95 13.38 -20.41
N THR A 222 2.36 12.23 -20.94
CA THR A 222 3.51 12.05 -21.82
C THR A 222 3.18 12.42 -23.27
N TYR A 223 4.21 12.81 -24.03
CA TYR A 223 4.08 13.22 -25.41
C TYR A 223 5.23 12.69 -26.27
N LEU A 224 5.00 12.59 -27.58
CA LEU A 224 6.02 12.34 -28.59
C LEU A 224 6.35 13.66 -29.29
N GLU A 225 7.65 13.96 -29.43
CA GLU A 225 8.10 15.03 -30.30
C GLU A 225 8.13 14.53 -31.75
N THR A 226 7.30 15.11 -32.59
CA THR A 226 7.43 14.98 -34.05
C THR A 226 8.30 16.12 -34.56
N SER A 227 9.03 15.93 -35.67
CA SER A 227 9.94 16.91 -36.29
C SER A 227 9.31 18.24 -36.74
N GLY A 228 8.07 18.53 -36.32
CA GLY A 228 7.28 19.72 -36.62
C GLY A 228 6.71 20.43 -35.38
N ASN A 229 7.41 20.42 -34.24
CA ASN A 229 7.15 21.17 -33.01
C ASN A 229 5.84 20.90 -32.23
N ASP A 230 4.88 20.15 -32.77
CA ASP A 230 3.65 19.85 -32.04
C ASP A 230 3.81 18.55 -31.24
N PRO A 231 3.71 18.60 -29.89
CA PRO A 231 3.73 17.41 -29.07
C PRO A 231 2.43 16.61 -29.29
N ILE A 232 2.58 15.32 -29.60
CA ILE A 232 1.44 14.40 -29.75
C ILE A 232 1.29 13.59 -28.47
N PHE A 233 0.10 13.57 -27.88
CA PHE A 233 -0.19 12.78 -26.69
C PHE A 233 0.20 11.30 -26.87
N ASN A 234 0.91 10.73 -25.91
CA ASN A 234 1.39 9.35 -25.95
C ASN A 234 1.04 8.60 -24.67
N ALA A 235 -0.10 7.90 -24.69
CA ALA A 235 -0.53 7.03 -23.58
C ALA A 235 0.28 5.73 -23.45
N SER A 236 1.14 5.40 -24.43
CA SER A 236 1.93 4.15 -24.43
C SER A 236 3.29 4.29 -23.73
N ASP A 237 3.64 5.48 -23.28
CA ASP A 237 4.87 5.72 -22.52
C ASP A 237 4.75 5.07 -21.12
N PRO A 238 5.74 4.30 -20.65
CA PRO A 238 5.74 3.73 -19.29
C PRO A 238 5.65 4.77 -18.16
N LEU A 239 5.98 6.04 -18.43
CA LEU A 239 5.86 7.14 -17.48
C LEU A 239 4.48 7.80 -17.48
N TYR A 240 3.57 7.39 -18.37
CA TYR A 240 2.21 7.90 -18.40
C TYR A 240 1.46 7.56 -17.10
N GLN A 241 0.90 8.56 -16.44
CA GLN A 241 0.05 8.41 -15.26
C GLN A 241 -1.17 9.33 -15.39
N SER A 242 -2.37 8.75 -15.39
CA SER A 242 -3.61 9.53 -15.38
C SER A 242 -4.04 9.88 -13.95
N PHE A 243 -5.04 10.75 -13.82
CA PHE A 243 -5.69 10.99 -12.54
C PHE A 243 -6.36 9.72 -12.03
N GLU A 244 -6.11 9.38 -10.78
CA GLU A 244 -6.78 8.27 -10.08
C GLU A 244 -8.04 8.80 -9.40
N LEU A 245 -9.06 9.12 -10.18
CA LEU A 245 -10.35 9.62 -9.68
C LEU A 245 -11.49 8.93 -10.44
N PRO A 246 -12.67 8.78 -9.83
CA PRO A 246 -13.86 8.27 -10.52
C PRO A 246 -14.25 9.15 -11.69
N LEU A 247 -14.87 8.56 -12.72
CA LEU A 247 -15.32 9.30 -13.90
C LEU A 247 -16.42 10.33 -13.59
N SER A 248 -17.22 10.11 -12.54
CA SER A 248 -18.22 11.07 -12.04
C SER A 248 -17.60 12.42 -11.67
N ASP A 249 -16.33 12.41 -11.25
CA ASP A 249 -15.65 13.56 -10.70
C ASP A 249 -14.92 14.38 -11.78
N GLN A 250 -14.98 13.93 -13.03
CA GLN A 250 -14.39 14.61 -14.18
C GLN A 250 -14.86 16.07 -14.34
N PRO A 251 -16.16 16.42 -14.22
CA PRO A 251 -16.59 17.83 -14.36
C PRO A 251 -15.99 18.73 -13.27
N ILE A 252 -15.94 18.23 -12.03
CA ILE A 252 -15.37 18.95 -10.88
C ILE A 252 -13.85 19.12 -11.06
N LEU A 253 -13.17 18.08 -11.54
CA LEU A 253 -11.74 18.12 -11.83
C LEU A 253 -11.44 19.16 -12.91
N ILE A 254 -12.17 19.15 -14.03
CA ILE A 254 -12.01 20.14 -15.11
C ILE A 254 -12.24 21.56 -14.59
N ALA A 255 -13.32 21.79 -13.83
CA ALA A 255 -13.60 23.09 -13.23
C ALA A 255 -12.45 23.56 -12.32
N LYS A 256 -11.84 22.66 -11.54
CA LYS A 256 -10.68 22.99 -10.69
C LYS A 256 -9.42 23.29 -11.51
N ILE A 257 -9.17 22.54 -12.59
CA ILE A 257 -8.05 22.81 -13.52
C ILE A 257 -8.23 24.18 -14.18
N LEU A 258 -9.42 24.50 -14.68
CA LEU A 258 -9.70 25.81 -15.31
C LEU A 258 -9.54 26.97 -14.33
N LYS A 259 -10.01 26.81 -13.09
CA LYS A 259 -9.78 27.77 -12.01
C LYS A 259 -8.29 27.96 -11.73
N TYR A 260 -7.51 26.88 -11.70
CA TYR A 260 -6.06 26.96 -11.48
C TYR A 260 -5.32 27.62 -12.65
N ALA A 261 -5.78 27.39 -13.88
CA ALA A 261 -5.25 28.02 -15.10
C ALA A 261 -5.58 29.53 -15.22
N GLY A 262 -6.23 30.12 -14.21
CA GLY A 262 -6.55 31.55 -14.19
C GLY A 262 -7.70 31.95 -15.09
N VAL A 263 -8.51 31.00 -15.57
CA VAL A 263 -9.78 31.32 -16.21
C VAL A 263 -10.72 31.81 -15.10
N GLU A 264 -10.86 33.13 -14.98
CA GLU A 264 -11.95 33.75 -14.22
C GLU A 264 -13.27 33.46 -14.96
N ILE A 265 -13.82 32.28 -14.69
CA ILE A 265 -15.18 31.96 -15.08
C ILE A 265 -16.08 32.82 -14.19
N ARG A 266 -16.90 33.69 -14.80
CA ARG A 266 -17.76 34.64 -14.07
C ARG A 266 -18.56 33.88 -13.02
N GLU A 267 -18.42 34.32 -11.77
CA GLU A 267 -18.84 33.62 -10.56
C GLU A 267 -20.32 33.19 -10.56
N GLY A 268 -21.19 33.91 -11.28
CA GLY A 268 -22.62 33.58 -11.41
C GLY A 268 -22.92 32.30 -12.19
N ASP A 269 -22.27 32.08 -13.34
CA ASP A 269 -22.61 30.97 -14.23
C ASP A 269 -22.17 29.60 -13.67
N VAL A 270 -21.08 29.58 -12.88
CA VAL A 270 -20.58 28.36 -12.22
C VAL A 270 -21.40 28.01 -10.98
N VAL A 271 -21.83 29.01 -10.21
CA VAL A 271 -22.72 28.79 -9.06
C VAL A 271 -24.08 28.28 -9.55
N GLU A 272 -24.63 28.83 -10.62
CA GLU A 272 -25.86 28.33 -11.23
C GLU A 272 -25.70 26.93 -11.85
N PHE A 273 -24.57 26.64 -12.51
CA PHE A 273 -24.30 25.30 -13.05
C PHE A 273 -24.10 24.25 -11.94
N ALA A 274 -23.35 24.59 -10.89
CA ALA A 274 -23.12 23.70 -9.75
C ALA A 274 -24.41 23.46 -8.94
N LEU A 275 -25.19 24.51 -8.65
CA LEU A 275 -26.50 24.40 -8.01
C LEU A 275 -27.49 23.62 -8.89
N GLY A 276 -27.43 23.80 -10.21
CA GLY A 276 -28.24 23.04 -11.17
C GLY A 276 -27.90 21.55 -11.17
N GLN A 277 -26.62 21.19 -11.15
CA GLN A 277 -26.18 19.79 -11.07
C GLN A 277 -26.52 19.15 -9.72
N GLU A 278 -26.30 19.86 -8.61
CA GLU A 278 -26.65 19.39 -7.26
C GLU A 278 -28.18 19.17 -7.12
N THR A 279 -28.99 20.02 -7.77
CA THR A 279 -30.45 19.85 -7.83
C THR A 279 -30.86 18.65 -8.69
N LEU A 280 -30.17 18.39 -9.80
CA LEU A 280 -30.42 17.22 -10.65
C LEU A 280 -30.06 15.92 -9.93
N ASP A 281 -28.90 15.86 -9.27
CA ASP A 281 -28.48 14.69 -8.49
C ASP A 281 -29.42 14.46 -7.30
N THR A 282 -29.98 15.52 -6.70
CA THR A 282 -31.00 15.42 -5.65
C THR A 282 -32.37 14.97 -6.19
N GLN A 283 -32.70 15.28 -7.45
CA GLN A 283 -33.95 14.85 -8.10
C GLN A 283 -33.90 13.42 -8.62
N GLU A 284 -32.74 12.93 -9.08
CA GLU A 284 -32.59 11.51 -9.43
C GLU A 284 -32.58 10.59 -8.20
N THR A 285 -32.43 11.15 -6.99
CA THR A 285 -32.40 10.43 -5.70
C THR A 285 -33.66 10.61 -4.85
N SER A 286 -34.72 11.22 -5.39
CA SER A 286 -36.04 11.37 -4.73
C SER A 286 -37.04 10.31 -5.16
#